data_AF-A0A8H7LXN3-F1
#
_entry.id   AF-A0A8H7LXN3-F1
#
_cell.length_a   1.000
_cell.length_b   1.000
_cell.length_c   1.000
_cell.angle_alpha   90.00
_cell.angle_beta   90.00
_cell.angle_gamma   90.00
#
_symmetry.space_group_name_H-M   'P 1'
#
loop_
_entity.id
_entity.type
_entity.pdbx_description
1 polymer ?
#
loop_
_entity_poly.entity_id
_entity_poly.type
_entity_poly.pdbx_seq_one_letter_code
_entity_poly.pdbx_strand_id
1 'polypeptide(L)'
;MTTPVIPMSPAQPVEAATHTEEADFLPLAQTSNGRASGKGWKSQKTATKRSHMQAGVRAKSWDARMRKTAAETAVKRLHKEMIEEKAAEAASRRREVSQERKRVRAEKARLEELAAKMSAKKAERLRKRAGRSKKVNG
;
A
#
# COMPACT_ATOMS: atom_id res chain seq x y z
N MET A 1 -1.78 42.33 14.07
CA MET A 1 -2.00 43.70 13.55
C MET A 1 -0.65 44.24 13.12
N THR A 2 -0.25 44.01 11.86
CA THR A 2 1.01 44.54 11.33
C THR A 2 0.86 44.71 9.83
N THR A 3 0.73 45.97 9.38
CA THR A 3 0.67 46.39 7.98
C THR A 3 2.09 46.62 7.46
N PRO A 4 2.42 46.24 6.20
CA PRO A 4 3.62 46.74 5.57
C PRO A 4 3.36 48.09 4.87
N VAL A 5 4.26 49.01 5.16
CA VAL A 5 4.37 50.40 4.70
C VAL A 5 4.70 50.45 3.20
N ILE A 6 3.97 51.30 2.47
CA ILE A 6 4.20 51.62 1.06
C ILE A 6 5.26 52.74 0.99
N PRO A 7 6.38 52.57 0.25
CA PRO A 7 7.29 53.69 0.00
C PRO A 7 6.74 54.58 -1.11
N MET A 8 6.49 55.85 -0.77
CA MET A 8 6.25 56.94 -1.72
C MET A 8 7.49 57.18 -2.58
N SER A 9 7.32 57.20 -3.90
CA SER A 9 8.33 57.66 -4.87
C SER A 9 7.94 59.05 -5.39
N PRO A 10 8.90 59.99 -5.55
CA PRO A 10 8.62 61.40 -5.77
C PRO A 10 8.25 61.76 -7.22
N ALA A 11 7.50 62.86 -7.32
CA ALA A 11 6.99 63.47 -8.54
C ALA A 11 8.08 63.93 -9.53
N GLN A 12 7.80 63.73 -10.82
CA GLN A 12 8.45 64.33 -12.00
C GLN A 12 7.36 64.53 -13.09
N PRO A 13 7.57 65.40 -14.09
CA PRO A 13 6.70 66.54 -14.39
C PRO A 13 5.65 66.31 -15.47
N VAL A 14 4.65 67.19 -15.45
CA VAL A 14 3.57 67.33 -16.43
C VAL A 14 4.10 67.90 -17.75
N GLU A 15 4.29 67.03 -18.74
CA GLU A 15 4.42 67.44 -20.14
C GLU A 15 3.10 67.20 -20.87
N ALA A 16 2.50 68.31 -21.30
CA ALA A 16 1.35 68.31 -22.19
C ALA A 16 1.80 67.90 -23.60
N ALA A 17 1.38 66.71 -24.03
CA ALA A 17 1.46 66.29 -25.43
C ALA A 17 0.11 65.71 -25.85
N THR A 18 -0.50 66.41 -26.79
CA THR A 18 -1.76 66.09 -27.46
C THR A 18 -1.66 64.75 -28.19
N HIS A 19 -2.16 63.68 -27.58
CA HIS A 19 -2.49 62.45 -28.30
C HIS A 19 -3.97 62.50 -28.68
N THR A 20 -4.17 62.83 -29.95
CA THR A 20 -5.40 62.61 -30.72
C THR A 20 -5.98 61.25 -30.37
N GLU A 21 -7.20 61.23 -29.84
CA GLU A 21 -7.96 60.00 -29.64
C GLU A 21 -8.26 59.38 -31.01
N GLU A 22 -7.38 58.50 -31.48
CA GLU A 22 -7.80 57.47 -32.41
C GLU A 22 -8.66 56.50 -31.61
N ALA A 23 -9.98 56.69 -31.70
CA ALA A 23 -10.94 55.72 -31.24
C ALA A 23 -10.67 54.40 -31.98
N ASP A 24 -9.99 53.47 -31.31
CA ASP A 24 -9.92 52.08 -31.73
C ASP A 24 -11.34 51.54 -31.79
N PHE A 25 -11.92 51.57 -33.00
CA PHE A 25 -13.18 50.92 -33.29
C PHE A 25 -12.98 49.42 -33.12
N LEU A 26 -13.26 48.91 -31.91
CA LEU A 26 -13.46 47.48 -31.69
C LEU A 26 -14.60 47.05 -32.62
N PRO A 27 -14.35 46.22 -33.65
CA PRO A 27 -15.43 45.71 -34.45
C PRO A 27 -16.32 44.90 -33.52
N LEU A 28 -17.52 45.42 -33.26
CA LEU A 28 -18.58 44.66 -32.59
C LEU A 28 -18.78 43.41 -33.43
N ALA A 29 -18.23 42.29 -32.96
CA ALA A 29 -18.46 40.99 -33.56
C ALA A 29 -19.97 40.85 -33.79
N GLN A 30 -20.36 40.38 -34.98
CA GLN A 30 -21.76 40.23 -35.39
C GLN A 30 -22.52 39.31 -34.42
N THR A 31 -22.96 39.89 -33.30
CA THR A 31 -23.56 39.28 -32.10
C THR A 31 -22.70 38.22 -31.40
N SER A 32 -22.80 38.16 -30.07
CA SER A 32 -22.27 37.05 -29.24
C SER A 32 -22.82 35.66 -29.61
N ASN A 33 -23.77 35.59 -30.56
CA ASN A 33 -24.43 34.39 -31.02
C ASN A 33 -24.39 34.16 -32.55
N GLY A 34 -23.63 34.97 -33.31
CA GLY A 34 -23.10 34.69 -34.66
C GLY A 34 -23.95 33.87 -35.64
N ARG A 35 -25.27 34.03 -35.67
CA ARG A 35 -26.14 33.32 -36.63
C ARG A 35 -26.70 34.32 -37.62
N ALA A 36 -26.43 34.09 -38.91
CA ALA A 36 -27.01 34.83 -40.04
C ALA A 36 -28.55 34.96 -39.96
N SER A 37 -29.21 34.07 -39.22
CA SER A 37 -30.65 34.06 -38.99
C SER A 37 -31.18 35.08 -37.94
N GLY A 38 -30.34 35.86 -37.25
CA GLY A 38 -30.81 36.89 -36.30
C GLY A 38 -31.56 36.38 -35.05
N LYS A 39 -31.65 35.05 -34.83
CA LYS A 39 -32.34 34.43 -33.69
C LYS A 39 -31.43 34.40 -32.45
N GLY A 40 -31.09 35.57 -31.92
CA GLY A 40 -30.25 35.73 -30.72
C GLY A 40 -30.87 35.17 -29.43
N TRP A 41 -32.18 35.01 -29.40
CA TRP A 41 -32.95 34.43 -28.28
C TRP A 41 -32.81 32.91 -28.12
N LYS A 42 -32.17 32.21 -29.08
CA LYS A 42 -31.94 30.76 -28.98
C LYS A 42 -30.58 30.50 -28.33
N SER A 43 -30.54 29.58 -27.37
CA SER A 43 -29.30 29.12 -26.74
C SER A 43 -28.38 28.44 -27.76
N GLN A 44 -27.07 28.49 -27.53
CA GLN A 44 -26.11 27.78 -28.39
C GLN A 44 -26.36 26.27 -28.33
N LYS A 45 -26.41 25.64 -29.50
CA LYS A 45 -26.56 24.18 -29.61
C LYS A 45 -25.22 23.52 -29.29
N THR A 46 -25.18 22.70 -28.25
CA THR A 46 -24.04 21.82 -27.94
C THR A 46 -24.43 20.37 -28.17
N ALA A 47 -23.50 19.53 -28.60
CA ALA A 47 -23.75 18.09 -28.73
C ALA A 47 -24.15 17.46 -27.39
N THR A 48 -25.26 16.73 -27.36
CA THR A 48 -25.76 16.05 -26.16
C THR A 48 -24.85 14.87 -25.80
N LYS A 49 -24.10 14.99 -24.71
CA LYS A 49 -23.26 13.90 -24.18
C LYS A 49 -24.11 12.94 -23.34
N ARG A 50 -24.60 11.84 -23.94
CA ARG A 50 -25.30 10.78 -23.19
C ARG A 50 -24.28 9.86 -22.51
N SER A 51 -24.52 9.57 -21.24
CA SER A 51 -23.80 8.56 -20.46
C SER A 51 -24.80 7.52 -20.01
N HIS A 52 -24.47 6.24 -20.14
CA HIS A 52 -25.33 5.15 -19.65
C HIS A 52 -25.23 4.97 -18.12
N MET A 53 -24.25 5.61 -17.46
CA MET A 53 -24.12 5.55 -16.00
C MET A 53 -25.11 6.49 -15.31
N GLN A 54 -25.67 6.01 -14.20
CA GLN A 54 -26.50 6.80 -13.30
C GLN A 54 -25.70 7.97 -12.71
N ALA A 55 -26.36 9.11 -12.49
CA ALA A 55 -25.72 10.35 -12.03
C ALA A 55 -24.98 10.21 -10.69
N GLY A 56 -25.45 9.34 -9.79
CA GLY A 56 -24.80 9.09 -8.48
C GLY A 56 -23.53 8.25 -8.55
N VAL A 57 -23.38 7.40 -9.57
CA VAL A 57 -22.20 6.54 -9.76
C VAL A 57 -21.08 7.30 -10.47
N ARG A 58 -21.46 8.29 -11.28
CA ARG A 58 -20.51 9.12 -12.02
C ARG A 58 -19.74 10.03 -11.07
N ALA A 59 -18.41 9.87 -11.06
CA ALA A 59 -17.55 10.80 -10.36
C ALA A 59 -17.66 12.22 -10.94
N LYS A 60 -17.77 13.21 -10.05
CA LYS A 60 -17.94 14.63 -10.39
C LYS A 60 -16.68 15.22 -11.04
N SER A 61 -15.49 14.77 -10.63
CA SER A 61 -14.20 15.18 -11.18
C SER A 61 -13.21 14.00 -11.28
N TRP A 62 -12.14 14.19 -12.05
CA TRP A 62 -11.01 13.25 -12.11
C TRP A 62 -10.37 13.06 -10.73
N ASP A 63 -10.14 14.15 -10.00
CA ASP A 63 -9.52 14.12 -8.69
C ASP A 63 -10.33 13.31 -7.68
N ALA A 64 -11.67 13.40 -7.75
CA ALA A 64 -12.54 12.58 -6.92
C ALA A 64 -12.39 11.08 -7.21
N ARG A 65 -12.09 10.70 -8.47
CA ARG A 65 -11.76 9.29 -8.80
C ARG A 65 -10.42 8.89 -8.21
N MET A 66 -9.40 9.73 -8.41
CA MET A 66 -8.04 9.44 -7.90
C MET A 66 -8.00 9.32 -6.38
N ARG A 67 -8.79 10.14 -5.66
CA ARG A 67 -8.91 10.03 -4.19
C ARG A 67 -9.56 8.71 -3.78
N LYS A 68 -10.60 8.26 -4.47
CA LYS A 68 -11.26 6.98 -4.20
C LYS A 68 -10.32 5.81 -4.47
N THR A 69 -9.65 5.80 -5.61
CA THR A 69 -8.70 4.74 -5.95
C THR A 69 -7.55 4.70 -4.97
N ALA A 70 -7.01 5.85 -4.54
CA ALA A 70 -5.97 5.91 -3.51
C ALA A 70 -6.44 5.37 -2.15
N ALA A 71 -7.69 5.67 -1.74
CA ALA A 71 -8.24 5.13 -0.52
C ALA A 71 -8.42 3.60 -0.60
N GLU A 72 -8.95 3.10 -1.72
CA GLU A 72 -9.13 1.66 -1.95
C GLU A 72 -7.79 0.91 -1.99
N THR A 73 -6.75 1.47 -2.60
CA THR A 73 -5.42 0.86 -2.62
C THR A 73 -4.79 0.85 -1.23
N ALA A 74 -4.96 1.93 -0.45
CA ALA A 74 -4.50 1.97 0.94
C ALA A 74 -5.18 0.89 1.80
N VAL A 75 -6.50 0.75 1.69
CA VAL A 75 -7.25 -0.30 2.42
C VAL A 75 -6.81 -1.69 2.01
N LYS A 76 -6.65 -1.96 0.70
CA LYS A 76 -6.17 -3.25 0.21
C LYS A 76 -4.76 -3.56 0.68
N ARG A 77 -3.89 -2.55 0.76
CA ARG A 77 -2.53 -2.70 1.28
C ARG A 77 -2.55 -3.11 2.75
N LEU A 78 -3.28 -2.38 3.59
CA LEU A 78 -3.44 -2.70 5.02
C LEU A 78 -4.02 -4.10 5.23
N HIS A 79 -5.02 -4.48 4.42
CA HIS A 79 -5.61 -5.81 4.49
C HIS A 79 -4.61 -6.92 4.14
N LYS A 80 -3.79 -6.70 3.11
CA LYS A 80 -2.75 -7.64 2.69
C LYS A 80 -1.68 -7.79 3.78
N GLU A 81 -1.19 -6.66 4.32
CA GLU A 81 -0.21 -6.64 5.42
C GLU A 81 -0.73 -7.47 6.62
N MET A 82 -1.99 -7.24 7.04
CA MET A 82 -2.61 -7.99 8.15
C MET A 82 -2.70 -9.51 7.90
N ILE A 83 -3.03 -9.92 6.67
CA ILE A 83 -3.10 -11.36 6.32
C ILE A 83 -1.70 -11.97 6.32
N GLU A 84 -0.73 -11.28 5.75
CA GLU A 84 0.66 -11.75 5.65
C GLU A 84 1.29 -11.89 7.04
N GLU A 85 1.10 -10.92 7.93
CA GLU A 85 1.57 -10.98 9.33
C GLU A 85 0.97 -12.19 10.06
N LYS A 86 -0.36 -12.35 10.01
CA LYS A 86 -1.05 -13.47 10.65
C LYS A 86 -0.60 -14.83 10.11
N ALA A 87 -0.41 -14.93 8.78
CA ALA A 87 0.06 -16.15 8.15
C ALA A 87 1.53 -16.46 8.52
N ALA A 88 2.38 -15.44 8.57
CA ALA A 88 3.78 -15.56 8.97
C ALA A 88 3.91 -16.03 10.42
N GLU A 89 3.18 -15.43 11.36
CA GLU A 89 3.17 -15.86 12.76
C GLU A 89 2.70 -17.30 12.92
N ALA A 90 1.59 -17.65 12.27
CA ALA A 90 1.06 -19.01 12.32
C ALA A 90 2.03 -20.03 11.73
N ALA A 91 2.72 -19.69 10.64
CA ALA A 91 3.72 -20.55 10.02
C ALA A 91 4.97 -20.72 10.90
N SER A 92 5.49 -19.62 11.46
CA SER A 92 6.65 -19.63 12.36
C SER A 92 6.38 -20.48 13.59
N ARG A 93 5.24 -20.29 14.27
CA ARG A 93 4.85 -21.10 15.43
C ARG A 93 4.75 -22.58 15.12
N ARG A 94 4.16 -22.95 13.97
CA ARG A 94 4.07 -24.36 13.54
C ARG A 94 5.45 -24.97 13.29
N ARG A 95 6.36 -24.19 12.69
CA ARG A 95 7.74 -24.62 12.41
C ARG A 95 8.50 -24.84 13.71
N GLU A 96 8.40 -23.93 14.66
CA GLU A 96 9.03 -24.02 15.98
C GLU A 96 8.59 -25.28 16.72
N VAL A 97 7.28 -25.50 16.84
CA VAL A 97 6.72 -26.71 17.49
C VAL A 97 7.20 -27.99 16.80
N SER A 98 7.25 -28.01 15.47
CA SER A 98 7.72 -29.18 14.73
C SER A 98 9.21 -29.45 14.94
N GLN A 99 10.03 -28.40 15.00
CA GLN A 99 11.45 -28.51 15.28
C GLN A 99 11.70 -28.99 16.72
N GLU A 100 10.97 -28.45 17.68
CA GLU A 100 11.05 -28.86 19.08
C GLU A 100 10.71 -30.35 19.25
N ARG A 101 9.60 -30.80 18.64
CA ARG A 101 9.22 -32.23 18.63
C ARG A 101 10.30 -33.11 18.01
N LYS A 102 10.95 -32.64 16.94
CA LYS A 102 12.05 -33.37 16.29
C LYS A 102 13.28 -33.45 17.20
N ARG A 103 13.63 -32.36 17.88
CA ARG A 103 14.75 -32.31 18.84
C ARG A 103 14.51 -33.25 20.01
N VAL A 104 13.34 -33.19 20.65
CA VAL A 104 12.97 -34.07 21.77
C VAL A 104 13.02 -35.54 21.35
N ARG A 105 12.51 -35.89 20.16
CA ARG A 105 12.59 -37.27 19.66
C ARG A 105 14.03 -37.72 19.42
N ALA A 106 14.87 -36.85 18.84
CA ALA A 106 16.27 -37.16 18.57
C ALA A 106 17.06 -37.35 19.87
N GLU A 107 16.84 -36.51 20.88
CA GLU A 107 17.46 -36.64 22.19
C GLU A 107 17.03 -37.92 22.90
N LYS A 108 15.72 -38.23 22.87
CA LYS A 108 15.20 -39.48 23.42
C LYS A 108 15.84 -40.71 22.76
N ALA A 109 15.89 -40.74 21.42
CA ALA A 109 16.52 -41.82 20.68
C ALA A 109 18.01 -41.98 21.04
N ARG A 110 18.74 -40.86 21.15
CA ARG A 110 20.15 -40.87 21.58
C ARG A 110 20.32 -41.48 22.98
N LEU A 111 19.45 -41.10 23.93
CA LEU A 111 19.50 -41.62 25.30
C LEU A 111 19.16 -43.12 25.32
N GLU A 112 18.18 -43.56 24.55
CA GLU A 112 17.81 -44.98 24.40
C GLU A 112 18.96 -45.80 23.79
N GLU A 113 19.64 -45.29 22.76
CA GLU A 113 20.81 -45.94 22.17
C GLU A 113 21.96 -46.07 23.17
N LEU A 114 22.22 -45.03 23.97
CA LEU A 114 23.23 -45.08 25.02
C LEU A 114 22.86 -46.08 26.11
N ALA A 115 21.61 -46.08 26.56
CA ALA A 115 21.11 -47.04 27.53
C ALA A 115 21.21 -48.47 27.00
N ALA A 116 20.85 -48.71 25.74
CA ALA A 116 20.97 -50.01 25.08
C ALA A 116 22.43 -50.48 25.01
N LYS A 117 23.37 -49.60 24.64
CA LYS A 117 24.82 -49.91 24.63
C LYS A 117 25.32 -50.31 26.02
N MET A 118 24.90 -49.60 27.07
CA MET A 118 25.30 -49.91 28.45
C MET A 118 24.67 -51.20 28.96
N SER A 119 23.40 -51.45 28.64
CA SER A 119 22.69 -52.69 28.94
C SER A 119 23.37 -53.89 28.26
N ALA A 120 23.71 -53.77 26.98
CA ALA A 120 24.43 -54.80 26.23
C ALA A 120 25.80 -55.12 26.85
N LYS A 121 26.59 -54.09 27.20
CA LYS A 121 27.88 -54.27 27.90
C LYS A 121 27.71 -54.94 29.26
N LYS A 122 26.64 -54.61 30.01
CA LYS A 122 26.34 -55.25 31.31
C LYS A 122 25.99 -56.73 31.12
N ALA A 123 25.16 -57.06 30.13
CA ALA A 123 24.81 -58.43 29.80
C ALA A 123 26.05 -59.24 29.39
N GLU A 124 26.95 -58.67 28.60
CA GLU A 124 28.23 -59.29 28.23
C GLU A 124 29.12 -59.57 29.46
N ARG A 125 29.23 -58.61 30.38
CA ARG A 125 29.97 -58.78 31.65
C ARG A 125 29.40 -59.92 32.50
N LEU A 126 28.08 -60.03 32.58
CA LEU A 126 27.42 -61.12 33.30
C LEU A 126 27.70 -62.48 32.64
N ARG A 127 27.63 -62.58 31.31
CA ARG A 127 27.99 -63.79 30.56
C ARG A 127 29.45 -64.20 30.82
N LYS A 128 30.38 -63.25 30.77
CA LYS A 128 31.80 -63.48 31.09
C LYS A 128 32.01 -63.92 32.54
N ARG A 129 31.27 -63.36 33.51
CA ARG A 129 31.32 -63.76 34.92
C ARG A 129 30.77 -65.17 35.15
N ALA A 130 29.64 -65.51 34.52
CA ALA A 130 29.03 -66.83 34.63
C ALA A 130 29.98 -67.94 34.11
N GLY A 131 30.80 -67.64 33.10
CA GLY A 131 31.87 -68.55 32.63
C GLY A 131 33.17 -68.50 33.44
N ARG A 132 33.29 -67.63 34.46
CA ARG A 132 34.54 -67.39 35.22
C ARG A 132 34.53 -67.98 36.63
N SER A 133 33.39 -68.44 37.15
CA SER A 133 33.43 -69.35 38.28
C SER A 133 34.14 -70.61 37.82
N LYS A 134 35.32 -70.85 38.39
CA LYS A 134 36.07 -72.10 38.27
C LYS A 134 35.05 -73.23 38.37
N LYS A 135 34.97 -74.07 37.34
CA LYS A 135 34.28 -75.36 37.42
C LYS A 135 34.92 -76.10 38.57
N VAL A 136 34.37 -75.92 39.76
CA VAL A 136 34.54 -76.84 40.87
C VAL A 136 33.48 -77.88 40.61
N ASN A 137 33.96 -79.09 40.38
CA ASN A 137 33.24 -80.30 40.03
C ASN A 137 31.78 -80.39 40.50
N GLY A 138 30.97 -80.89 39.57
CA GLY A 138 29.80 -81.73 39.74
C GLY A 138 29.66 -82.50 38.44
#